data_AF-A0A094ESV3-F1
#
_entry.id   AF-A0A094ESV3-F1
#
_cell.length_a   1.000
_cell.length_b   1.000
_cell.length_c   1.000
_cell.angle_alpha   90.00
_cell.angle_beta   90.00
_cell.angle_gamma   90.00
#
_symmetry.space_group_name_H-M   'P 1'
#
loop_
_entity.id
_entity.type
_entity.pdbx_description
1 polymer ?
#
loop_
_entity_poly.entity_id
_entity_poly.type
_entity_poly.pdbx_seq_one_letter_code
_entity_poly.pdbx_strand_id
1 'polypeptide(L)'
;MQYSFVNTKVSQVVEYAFQALALDDHRAAFAPAVWEQPEQPAELKMLAQAWFPGVHCNIGGAGGYDDQSLANDTLAWMLAQLQTLDVSDDGLPLLDFDKSYLDWIFALNVAHCNATPSVGGYRGWALGKMEETLTTAYSFVGDVKPWAGWENWRDWAHPGDLARTPGRYESYSAKSGRKMKRDRPLVGSNETIHPSARVRVACGGKGLDDKGAYFPRGLEGFKIVGPQGADMKDPLAVGFKWVGKDSHGKDVVLEETRLEAMELALLAASRKAMEEGEAKKGVRAQEVEWQKGEVGGVVNGKGK
;
A
#
# COMPACT_ATOMS: atom_id res chain seq x y z
N MET A 1 5.14 -34.32 -3.25
CA MET A 1 4.42 -33.50 -2.24
C MET A 1 3.34 -32.71 -2.96
N GLN A 2 2.07 -32.91 -2.62
CA GLN A 2 0.99 -32.02 -3.06
C GLN A 2 1.02 -30.80 -2.14
N TYR A 3 1.44 -29.65 -2.66
CA TYR A 3 1.28 -28.37 -1.96
C TYR A 3 -0.19 -27.98 -2.05
N SER A 4 -0.80 -27.63 -0.92
CA SER A 4 -2.19 -27.14 -0.85
C SER A 4 -2.20 -25.84 -0.06
N PHE A 5 -3.12 -24.94 -0.42
CA PHE A 5 -3.26 -23.66 0.27
C PHE A 5 -3.73 -23.88 1.71
N VAL A 6 -2.91 -23.48 2.67
CA VAL A 6 -3.11 -23.77 4.08
C VAL A 6 -3.82 -22.60 4.75
N ASN A 7 -5.12 -22.44 4.46
CA ASN A 7 -6.04 -21.59 5.24
C ASN A 7 -5.71 -20.08 5.29
N THR A 8 -6.69 -19.23 5.60
CA THR A 8 -6.50 -17.79 5.83
C THR A 8 -6.23 -17.46 7.30
N LYS A 9 -6.37 -18.44 8.20
CA LYS A 9 -6.10 -18.27 9.63
C LYS A 9 -4.61 -18.25 9.89
N VAL A 10 -4.17 -17.27 10.68
CA VAL A 10 -2.83 -17.30 11.26
C VAL A 10 -2.67 -18.55 12.12
N SER A 11 -1.46 -19.13 12.17
CA SER A 11 -1.18 -20.29 13.02
C SER A 11 -1.25 -19.91 14.50
N GLN A 12 -1.71 -20.82 15.37
CA GLN A 12 -1.84 -20.56 16.82
C GLN A 12 -0.49 -20.33 17.54
N VAL A 13 0.63 -20.73 16.92
CA VAL A 13 1.99 -20.58 17.46
C VAL A 13 2.74 -19.34 16.91
N VAL A 14 2.05 -18.50 16.13
CA VAL A 14 2.63 -17.25 15.62
C VAL A 14 2.26 -16.14 16.58
N GLU A 15 3.28 -15.44 17.10
CA GLU A 15 3.10 -14.31 18.01
C GLU A 15 2.86 -12.98 17.29
N TYR A 16 3.55 -12.77 16.16
CA TYR A 16 3.50 -11.52 15.38
C TYR A 16 3.30 -11.82 13.90
N ALA A 17 2.27 -11.23 13.30
CA ALA A 17 1.93 -11.39 11.89
C ALA A 17 1.72 -10.02 11.23
N PHE A 18 2.61 -9.69 10.28
CA PHE A 18 2.58 -8.42 9.55
C PHE A 18 2.44 -8.66 8.05
N GLN A 19 1.49 -7.98 7.40
CA GLN A 19 1.25 -8.12 5.96
C GLN A 19 1.10 -6.75 5.29
N ALA A 20 1.93 -6.49 4.28
CA ALA A 20 1.73 -5.37 3.36
C ALA A 20 0.97 -5.87 2.12
N LEU A 21 -0.10 -5.18 1.75
CA LEU A 21 -1.05 -5.58 0.71
C LEU A 21 -1.14 -4.52 -0.40
N ALA A 22 -1.23 -4.97 -1.65
CA ALA A 22 -1.33 -4.11 -2.83
C ALA A 22 -2.79 -3.72 -3.12
N LEU A 23 -3.11 -2.42 -3.18
CA LEU A 23 -4.45 -1.93 -3.55
C LEU A 23 -4.76 -2.06 -5.04
N ASP A 24 -3.74 -1.89 -5.88
CA ASP A 24 -3.93 -1.64 -7.32
C ASP A 24 -3.57 -2.84 -8.20
N ASP A 25 -3.10 -3.95 -7.59
CA ASP A 25 -2.98 -5.21 -8.31
C ASP A 25 -4.39 -5.76 -8.59
N HIS A 26 -4.71 -6.02 -9.85
CA HIS A 26 -6.04 -6.51 -10.23
C HIS A 26 -6.00 -7.95 -10.73
N ARG A 27 -4.83 -8.60 -10.82
CA ARG A 27 -4.72 -9.92 -11.44
C ARG A 27 -5.34 -11.00 -10.54
N ALA A 28 -6.22 -11.82 -11.12
CA ALA A 28 -6.88 -12.92 -10.42
C ALA A 28 -5.90 -13.93 -9.81
N ALA A 29 -4.83 -14.28 -10.54
CA ALA A 29 -3.81 -15.20 -10.08
C ALA A 29 -3.03 -14.69 -8.85
N PHE A 30 -3.06 -13.38 -8.60
CA PHE A 30 -2.41 -12.72 -7.47
C PHE A 30 -3.43 -12.19 -6.45
N ALA A 31 -4.63 -12.78 -6.38
CA ALA A 31 -5.60 -12.46 -5.35
C ALA A 31 -4.96 -12.62 -3.96
N PRO A 32 -5.05 -11.62 -3.07
CA PRO A 32 -4.37 -11.67 -1.78
C PRO A 32 -5.07 -12.68 -0.87
N ALA A 33 -4.25 -13.44 -0.14
CA ALA A 33 -4.70 -14.20 1.02
C ALA A 33 -4.62 -13.29 2.24
N VAL A 34 -5.68 -12.52 2.49
CA VAL A 34 -5.82 -11.71 3.70
C VAL A 34 -5.97 -12.65 4.90
N TRP A 35 -5.24 -12.36 5.96
CA TRP A 35 -5.24 -13.19 7.16
C TRP A 35 -6.39 -12.87 8.10
N GLU A 36 -6.80 -13.86 8.88
CA GLU A 36 -7.77 -13.70 9.97
C GLU A 36 -7.18 -14.24 11.28
N GLN A 37 -7.70 -13.77 12.41
CA GLN A 37 -7.22 -14.20 13.72
C GLN A 37 -7.35 -15.73 13.90
N PRO A 38 -6.41 -16.36 14.62
CA PRO A 38 -6.46 -17.77 14.96
C PRO A 38 -7.63 -18.09 15.88
N GLU A 39 -8.02 -19.36 15.94
CA GLU A 39 -8.91 -19.84 16.99
C GLU A 39 -8.18 -19.83 18.34
N GLN A 40 -8.91 -19.48 19.41
CA GLN A 40 -8.34 -19.46 20.76
C GLN A 40 -8.32 -20.86 21.38
N PRO A 41 -7.29 -21.19 22.19
CA PRO A 41 -6.18 -20.34 22.60
C PRO A 41 -5.10 -20.17 21.51
N ALA A 42 -4.48 -18.99 21.43
CA ALA A 42 -3.37 -18.70 20.51
C ALA A 42 -2.34 -17.77 21.16
N GLU A 43 -1.09 -17.85 20.68
CA GLU A 43 0.04 -17.02 21.13
C GLU A 43 0.11 -15.66 20.42
N LEU A 44 -0.81 -15.40 19.48
CA LEU A 44 -0.83 -14.18 18.67
C LEU A 44 -1.02 -12.93 19.54
N LYS A 45 0.04 -12.12 19.60
CA LYS A 45 0.10 -10.81 20.24
C LYS A 45 -0.32 -9.70 19.29
N MET A 46 0.10 -9.77 18.01
CA MET A 46 -0.21 -8.74 17.02
C MET A 46 -0.46 -9.31 15.62
N LEU A 47 -1.56 -8.88 15.01
CA LEU A 47 -1.83 -9.04 13.58
C LEU A 47 -2.02 -7.65 12.99
N ALA A 48 -1.14 -7.21 12.10
CA ALA A 48 -1.30 -5.93 11.38
C ALA A 48 -1.24 -6.17 9.87
N GLN A 49 -2.27 -5.73 9.17
CA GLN A 49 -2.37 -5.84 7.72
C GLN A 49 -2.64 -4.45 7.15
N ALA A 50 -1.72 -3.93 6.34
CA ALA A 50 -1.81 -2.57 5.80
C ALA A 50 -1.87 -2.60 4.27
N TRP A 51 -2.83 -1.86 3.72
CA TRP A 51 -3.03 -1.71 2.28
C TRP A 51 -2.29 -0.47 1.76
N PHE A 52 -1.51 -0.65 0.70
CA PHE A 52 -0.65 0.37 0.11
C PHE A 52 -1.04 0.63 -1.35
N PRO A 53 -0.84 1.86 -1.85
CA PRO A 53 -0.96 2.16 -3.26
C PRO A 53 0.13 1.42 -4.06
N GLY A 54 -0.24 0.81 -5.18
CA GLY A 54 0.68 0.06 -6.02
C GLY A 54 0.18 -1.34 -6.39
N VAL A 55 0.85 -1.92 -7.39
CA VAL A 55 0.69 -3.32 -7.81
C VAL A 55 1.66 -4.23 -7.04
N HIS A 56 1.60 -5.55 -7.25
CA HIS A 56 2.38 -6.53 -6.48
C HIS A 56 3.89 -6.19 -6.34
N CYS A 57 4.55 -5.78 -7.43
CA CYS A 57 5.97 -5.42 -7.40
C CYS A 57 6.25 -4.09 -6.69
N ASN A 58 5.30 -3.16 -6.66
CA ASN A 58 5.43 -1.93 -5.89
C ASN A 58 5.37 -2.19 -4.38
N ILE A 59 4.81 -3.32 -3.94
CA ILE A 59 4.71 -3.66 -2.52
C ILE A 59 5.87 -4.56 -2.08
N GLY A 60 6.16 -5.61 -2.85
CA GLY A 60 7.21 -6.59 -2.51
C GLY A 60 8.61 -6.22 -3.00
N GLY A 61 8.72 -5.23 -3.90
CA GLY A 61 9.93 -4.97 -4.67
C GLY A 61 10.12 -5.99 -5.81
N ALA A 62 10.74 -5.57 -6.90
CA ALA A 62 11.17 -6.48 -7.98
C ALA A 62 12.31 -5.88 -8.79
N GLY A 63 13.33 -6.69 -9.10
CA GLY A 63 14.56 -6.29 -9.78
C GLY A 63 14.43 -5.98 -11.28
N GLY A 64 13.32 -5.39 -11.72
CA GLY A 64 13.07 -5.03 -13.12
C GLY A 64 12.19 -3.79 -13.32
N TYR A 65 11.83 -3.08 -12.25
CA TYR A 65 11.11 -1.81 -12.32
C TYR A 65 12.06 -0.67 -11.99
N ASP A 66 12.03 0.38 -12.79
CA ASP A 66 12.95 1.52 -12.64
C ASP A 66 12.61 2.37 -11.41
N ASP A 67 11.35 2.39 -10.97
CA ASP A 67 10.92 3.14 -9.78
C ASP A 67 10.58 2.19 -8.61
N GLN A 68 11.44 2.20 -7.58
CA GLN A 68 11.28 1.40 -6.36
C GLN A 68 10.73 2.22 -5.18
N SER A 69 10.31 3.47 -5.39
CA SER A 69 9.93 4.36 -4.28
C SER A 69 8.75 3.83 -3.45
N LEU A 70 7.72 3.26 -4.09
CA LEU A 70 6.60 2.65 -3.36
C LEU A 70 7.00 1.40 -2.56
N ALA A 71 7.97 0.63 -3.07
CA ALA A 71 8.50 -0.54 -2.36
C ALA A 71 9.36 -0.14 -1.16
N ASN A 72 10.01 1.03 -1.23
CA ASN A 72 10.69 1.61 -0.08
C ASN A 72 9.69 2.04 1.00
N ASP A 73 8.53 2.58 0.63
CA ASP A 73 7.47 2.95 1.58
C ASP A 73 6.96 1.73 2.35
N THR A 74 6.71 0.61 1.64
CA THR A 74 6.23 -0.64 2.26
C THR A 74 7.31 -1.33 3.08
N LEU A 75 8.56 -1.30 2.63
CA LEU A 75 9.70 -1.78 3.39
C LEU A 75 9.85 -1.01 4.69
N ALA A 76 9.81 0.33 4.66
CA ALA A 76 9.91 1.17 5.85
C ALA A 76 8.82 0.86 6.88
N TRP A 77 7.57 0.65 6.44
CA TRP A 77 6.49 0.19 7.31
C TRP A 77 6.78 -1.16 7.95
N MET A 78 7.25 -2.14 7.15
CA MET A 78 7.60 -3.47 7.66
C MET A 78 8.73 -3.40 8.69
N LEU A 79 9.77 -2.59 8.43
CA LEU A 79 10.87 -2.38 9.36
C LEU A 79 10.38 -1.77 10.68
N ALA A 80 9.46 -0.82 10.61
CA ALA A 80 8.87 -0.25 11.82
C ALA A 80 8.11 -1.30 12.65
N GLN A 81 7.33 -2.18 12.02
CA GLN A 81 6.62 -3.24 12.74
C GLN A 81 7.61 -4.18 13.49
N LEU A 82 8.76 -4.49 12.87
CA LEU A 82 9.78 -5.38 13.45
C LEU A 82 10.64 -4.70 14.52
N GLN A 83 10.64 -3.36 14.58
CA GLN A 83 11.32 -2.57 15.60
C GLN A 83 10.45 -2.24 16.81
N THR A 84 9.19 -2.69 16.85
CA THR A 84 8.33 -2.49 18.02
C THR A 84 8.95 -3.17 19.25
N LEU A 85 9.08 -2.40 20.33
CA LEU A 85 9.94 -2.68 21.50
C LEU A 85 9.54 -3.91 22.34
N ASP A 86 8.44 -4.58 22.01
CA ASP A 86 7.91 -5.73 22.75
C ASP A 86 7.98 -7.05 21.96
N VAL A 87 8.64 -7.09 20.79
CA VAL A 87 8.66 -8.28 19.92
C VAL A 87 9.59 -9.38 20.43
N SER A 88 10.59 -9.06 21.25
CA SER A 88 11.50 -10.05 21.85
C SER A 88 11.40 -10.09 23.38
N ASP A 89 11.60 -11.28 23.96
CA ASP A 89 11.57 -11.49 25.41
C ASP A 89 12.65 -10.69 26.18
N ASP A 90 13.66 -10.18 25.48
CA ASP A 90 14.75 -9.35 26.01
C ASP A 90 14.55 -7.83 25.82
N GLY A 91 13.42 -7.40 25.24
CA GLY A 91 13.09 -5.99 25.06
C GLY A 91 13.95 -5.27 24.02
N LEU A 92 14.50 -6.01 23.06
CA LEU A 92 15.29 -5.50 21.93
C LEU A 92 14.46 -5.52 20.63
N PRO A 93 14.83 -4.70 19.63
CA PRO A 93 14.24 -4.84 18.29
C PRO A 93 14.52 -6.24 17.74
N LEU A 94 13.53 -6.85 17.07
CA LEU A 94 13.72 -8.17 16.44
C LEU A 94 14.81 -8.12 15.35
N LEU A 95 14.91 -6.97 14.67
CA LEU A 95 15.95 -6.66 13.70
C LEU A 95 16.46 -5.24 13.92
N ASP A 96 17.79 -5.09 13.92
CA ASP A 96 18.47 -3.80 13.86
C ASP A 96 18.98 -3.56 12.44
N PHE A 97 18.93 -2.30 11.99
CA PHE A 97 19.30 -1.93 10.63
C PHE A 97 20.31 -0.79 10.64
N ASP A 98 21.34 -0.90 9.81
CA ASP A 98 22.27 0.20 9.58
C ASP A 98 21.55 1.33 8.83
N LYS A 99 21.21 2.38 9.57
CA LYS A 99 20.57 3.58 9.02
C LYS A 99 21.40 4.20 7.89
N SER A 100 22.73 4.15 7.97
CA SER A 100 23.62 4.71 6.95
C SER A 100 23.46 3.96 5.62
N TYR A 101 23.30 2.63 5.70
CA TYR A 101 23.04 1.79 4.53
C TYR A 101 21.67 2.08 3.93
N LEU A 102 20.62 2.24 4.75
CA LEU A 102 19.28 2.60 4.27
C LEU A 102 19.27 3.98 3.60
N ASP A 103 19.92 4.97 4.21
CA ASP A 103 20.07 6.32 3.64
C ASP A 103 20.84 6.26 2.29
N TRP A 104 21.87 5.42 2.20
CA TRP A 104 22.63 5.21 0.96
C TRP A 104 21.80 4.56 -0.15
N ILE A 105 21.07 3.48 0.15
CA ILE A 105 20.17 2.82 -0.81
C ILE A 105 19.07 3.78 -1.28
N PHE A 106 18.52 4.57 -0.37
CA PHE A 106 17.54 5.60 -0.72
C PHE A 106 18.13 6.63 -1.68
N ALA A 107 19.32 7.15 -1.40
CA ALA A 107 20.00 8.10 -2.27
C ALA A 107 20.29 7.52 -3.67
N LEU A 108 20.68 6.24 -3.74
CA LEU A 108 20.85 5.54 -5.02
C LEU A 108 19.53 5.43 -5.80
N ASN A 109 18.42 5.12 -5.12
CA ASN A 109 17.11 5.05 -5.77
C ASN A 109 16.70 6.43 -6.34
N VAL A 110 16.87 7.51 -5.56
CA VAL A 110 16.60 8.88 -6.03
C VAL A 110 17.46 9.23 -7.25
N ALA A 111 18.77 8.92 -7.20
CA ALA A 111 19.68 9.16 -8.31
C ALA A 111 19.28 8.37 -9.56
N HIS A 112 18.90 7.11 -9.39
CA HIS A 112 18.43 6.25 -10.48
C HIS A 112 17.13 6.81 -11.10
N CYS A 113 16.11 7.11 -10.30
CA CYS A 113 14.86 7.70 -10.77
C CYS A 113 15.09 9.00 -11.57
N ASN A 114 16.04 9.83 -11.13
CA ASN A 114 16.41 11.07 -11.81
C ASN A 114 17.21 10.86 -13.11
N ALA A 115 17.97 9.77 -13.21
CA ALA A 115 18.75 9.43 -14.40
C ALA A 115 17.94 8.64 -15.43
N THR A 116 16.83 8.02 -15.04
CA THR A 116 16.04 7.11 -15.87
C THR A 116 14.85 7.83 -16.54
N PRO A 117 14.85 8.03 -17.87
CA PRO A 117 13.80 8.79 -18.57
C PRO A 117 12.40 8.19 -18.48
N SER A 118 12.28 6.86 -18.42
CA SER A 118 11.01 6.11 -18.28
C SER A 118 10.31 6.40 -16.94
N VAL A 119 11.05 6.79 -15.90
CA VAL A 119 10.49 7.18 -14.58
C VAL A 119 10.11 8.66 -14.57
N GLY A 120 10.86 9.50 -15.27
CA GLY A 120 10.60 10.95 -15.33
C GLY A 120 11.06 11.70 -14.07
N GLY A 121 11.96 11.12 -13.28
CA GLY A 121 12.48 11.71 -12.05
C GLY A 121 11.86 11.14 -10.77
N TYR A 122 12.56 11.34 -9.65
CA TYR A 122 12.02 11.03 -8.34
C TYR A 122 10.82 11.94 -8.03
N ARG A 123 9.74 11.34 -7.53
CA ARG A 123 8.41 12.00 -7.40
C ARG A 123 8.02 12.33 -5.97
N GLY A 124 8.84 11.93 -5.01
CA GLY A 124 8.55 12.05 -3.59
C GLY A 124 7.77 10.86 -3.03
N TRP A 125 7.69 10.84 -1.71
CA TRP A 125 7.00 9.81 -0.91
C TRP A 125 5.56 9.61 -1.36
N ALA A 126 5.09 8.36 -1.40
CA ALA A 126 3.76 7.94 -1.89
C ALA A 126 3.44 8.20 -3.38
N LEU A 127 4.26 8.95 -4.11
CA LEU A 127 3.98 9.42 -5.48
C LEU A 127 4.75 8.66 -6.57
N GLY A 128 5.41 7.57 -6.20
CA GLY A 128 6.13 6.68 -7.12
C GLY A 128 5.30 6.17 -8.28
N LYS A 129 5.93 5.89 -9.40
CA LYS A 129 5.29 5.32 -10.58
C LYS A 129 4.77 3.91 -10.29
N MET A 130 3.56 3.63 -10.74
CA MET A 130 2.98 2.28 -10.74
C MET A 130 2.95 1.79 -12.17
N GLU A 131 3.63 0.69 -12.44
CA GLU A 131 3.67 0.10 -13.77
C GLU A 131 2.81 -1.15 -13.78
N GLU A 132 1.95 -1.28 -14.80
CA GLU A 132 1.11 -2.45 -14.95
C GLU A 132 1.99 -3.71 -15.08
N THR A 133 1.87 -4.63 -14.12
CA THR A 133 2.78 -5.76 -13.98
C THR A 133 2.53 -6.80 -15.07
N LEU A 134 3.42 -6.90 -16.07
CA LEU A 134 3.61 -8.05 -16.98
C LEU A 134 2.33 -8.87 -17.27
N THR A 135 1.36 -8.26 -17.95
CA THR A 135 0.22 -8.99 -18.55
C THR A 135 0.69 -10.12 -19.48
N THR A 136 1.90 -10.04 -20.01
CA THR A 136 2.42 -10.99 -21.01
C THR A 136 2.94 -12.32 -20.44
N ALA A 137 3.45 -12.38 -19.20
CA ALA A 137 4.15 -13.59 -18.72
C ALA A 137 3.37 -14.41 -17.67
N TYR A 138 2.42 -13.81 -16.96
CA TYR A 138 1.66 -14.47 -15.89
C TYR A 138 0.16 -14.61 -16.15
N SER A 139 -0.33 -14.18 -17.33
CA SER A 139 -1.69 -14.52 -17.79
C SER A 139 -1.84 -15.98 -18.21
N PHE A 140 -0.74 -16.74 -18.28
CA PHE A 140 -0.71 -18.14 -18.73
C PHE A 140 -1.20 -19.20 -17.72
N VAL A 141 -1.63 -18.82 -16.52
CA VAL A 141 -2.13 -19.78 -15.52
C VAL A 141 -3.67 -19.91 -15.64
N GLY A 142 -4.11 -20.40 -16.79
CA GLY A 142 -5.50 -20.77 -17.08
C GLY A 142 -5.55 -21.52 -18.41
N ASP A 143 -6.21 -22.68 -18.44
CA ASP A 143 -6.23 -23.65 -19.55
C ASP A 143 -6.37 -23.01 -20.95
N VAL A 144 -5.27 -22.86 -21.69
CA VAL A 144 -5.29 -22.45 -23.09
C VAL A 144 -5.71 -23.66 -23.93
N LYS A 145 -6.89 -23.60 -24.55
CA LYS A 145 -7.36 -24.64 -25.47
C LYS A 145 -6.54 -24.58 -26.78
N PRO A 146 -5.94 -25.68 -27.27
CA PRO A 146 -4.92 -25.67 -28.33
C PRO A 146 -5.37 -25.22 -29.74
N TRP A 147 -6.64 -24.84 -29.94
CA TRP A 147 -7.21 -24.64 -31.28
C TRP A 147 -7.51 -23.18 -31.63
N ALA A 148 -7.33 -22.22 -30.71
CA ALA A 148 -7.59 -20.80 -30.97
C ALA A 148 -6.30 -20.12 -31.48
N GLY A 149 -6.36 -19.54 -32.69
CA GLY A 149 -5.24 -18.91 -33.37
C GLY A 149 -4.66 -17.68 -32.67
N TRP A 150 -3.40 -17.39 -32.99
CA TRP A 150 -2.51 -16.38 -32.40
C TRP A 150 -2.93 -14.91 -32.63
N GLU A 151 -3.96 -14.65 -33.43
CA GLU A 151 -4.33 -13.30 -33.87
C GLU A 151 -5.29 -12.56 -32.91
N ASN A 152 -5.94 -13.27 -31.96
CA ASN A 152 -6.93 -12.67 -31.04
C ASN A 152 -6.56 -12.78 -29.55
N TRP A 153 -5.30 -13.02 -29.20
CA TRP A 153 -4.87 -13.33 -27.82
C TRP A 153 -5.18 -12.24 -26.77
N ARG A 154 -5.27 -10.97 -27.19
CA ARG A 154 -5.64 -9.85 -26.34
C ARG A 154 -7.09 -9.94 -25.83
N ASP A 155 -8.00 -10.48 -26.63
CA ASP A 155 -9.42 -10.57 -26.29
C ASP A 155 -9.72 -11.69 -25.26
N TRP A 156 -8.81 -12.66 -25.11
CA TRP A 156 -8.94 -13.77 -24.15
C TRP A 156 -8.15 -13.56 -22.85
N ALA A 157 -7.34 -12.50 -22.76
CA ALA A 157 -6.54 -12.16 -21.57
C ALA A 157 -7.37 -11.52 -20.43
N HIS A 158 -8.68 -11.36 -20.61
CA HIS A 158 -9.57 -10.69 -19.66
C HIS A 158 -10.54 -11.57 -18.84
N PRO A 159 -10.17 -12.73 -18.25
CA PRO A 159 -11.01 -13.35 -17.20
C PRO A 159 -10.70 -12.83 -15.78
N GLY A 160 -9.78 -11.88 -15.59
CA GLY A 160 -9.08 -11.72 -14.32
C GLY A 160 -8.81 -10.32 -13.81
N ASP A 161 -9.62 -9.33 -14.20
CA ASP A 161 -9.57 -7.96 -13.68
C ASP A 161 -10.43 -7.85 -12.39
N LEU A 162 -9.82 -8.18 -11.26
CA LEU A 162 -10.43 -8.23 -9.94
C LEU A 162 -9.91 -7.08 -9.07
N ALA A 163 -10.71 -6.02 -8.98
CA ALA A 163 -10.49 -4.97 -7.99
C ALA A 163 -10.38 -5.61 -6.59
N ARG A 164 -9.39 -5.16 -5.82
CA ARG A 164 -9.21 -5.60 -4.43
C ARG A 164 -10.38 -5.12 -3.59
N THR A 165 -10.68 -5.83 -2.50
CA THR A 165 -11.84 -5.49 -1.65
C THR A 165 -11.42 -5.38 -0.18
N PRO A 166 -10.58 -4.38 0.18
CA PRO A 166 -10.16 -4.16 1.57
C PRO A 166 -11.34 -4.18 2.55
N GLY A 167 -11.16 -4.87 3.68
CA GLY A 167 -12.18 -5.03 4.72
C GLY A 167 -13.39 -5.90 4.34
N ARG A 168 -13.39 -6.50 3.14
CA ARG A 168 -14.53 -7.25 2.58
C ARG A 168 -14.11 -8.62 2.03
N TYR A 169 -12.95 -9.13 2.44
CA TYR A 169 -12.50 -10.47 2.08
C TYR A 169 -13.25 -11.55 2.86
N GLU A 170 -13.36 -12.73 2.25
CA GLU A 170 -14.07 -13.90 2.77
C GLU A 170 -13.12 -15.08 2.91
N SER A 171 -13.47 -16.01 3.80
CA SER A 171 -12.65 -17.22 4.03
C SER A 171 -12.59 -18.16 2.82
N TYR A 172 -11.41 -18.76 2.62
CA TYR A 172 -11.17 -19.75 1.55
C TYR A 172 -11.13 -21.18 2.10
N SER A 173 -11.57 -22.15 1.29
CA SER A 173 -11.49 -23.58 1.62
C SER A 173 -10.07 -24.09 1.41
N ALA A 174 -9.39 -24.49 2.49
CA ALA A 174 -8.03 -25.03 2.44
C ALA A 174 -7.89 -26.30 1.56
N LYS A 175 -8.97 -27.09 1.37
CA LYS A 175 -8.95 -28.29 0.52
C LYS A 175 -9.07 -28.00 -0.97
N SER A 176 -9.67 -26.87 -1.35
CA SER A 176 -10.02 -26.59 -2.76
C SER A 176 -9.47 -25.27 -3.30
N GLY A 177 -8.94 -24.39 -2.43
CA GLY A 177 -8.54 -23.03 -2.80
C GLY A 177 -9.69 -22.13 -3.26
N ARG A 178 -10.94 -22.61 -3.16
CA ARG A 178 -12.14 -21.88 -3.59
C ARG A 178 -12.79 -21.18 -2.40
N LYS A 179 -13.52 -20.09 -2.68
CA LYS A 179 -14.40 -19.45 -1.69
C LYS A 179 -15.31 -20.49 -1.04
N MET A 180 -15.47 -20.42 0.27
CA MET A 180 -16.43 -21.27 0.97
C MET A 180 -17.85 -20.96 0.50
N LYS A 181 -18.70 -21.98 0.33
CA LYS A 181 -20.11 -21.82 -0.09
C LYS A 181 -20.98 -21.00 0.87
N ARG A 182 -20.49 -20.77 2.09
CA ARG A 182 -21.07 -19.82 3.04
C ARG A 182 -20.14 -18.62 3.00
N ASP A 183 -20.62 -17.52 2.44
CA ASP A 183 -20.00 -16.20 2.38
C ASP A 183 -19.71 -15.71 3.81
N ARG A 184 -18.65 -16.27 4.42
CA ARG A 184 -18.21 -15.94 5.77
C ARG A 184 -17.13 -14.86 5.64
N PRO A 185 -17.39 -13.63 6.09
CA PRO A 185 -16.38 -12.59 6.20
C PRO A 185 -15.21 -13.06 7.07
N LEU A 186 -14.00 -12.60 6.76
CA LEU A 186 -12.86 -12.82 7.63
C LEU A 186 -13.11 -12.20 9.02
N VAL A 187 -12.66 -12.88 10.06
CA VAL A 187 -12.88 -12.44 11.45
C VAL A 187 -11.58 -11.85 12.00
N GLY A 188 -11.62 -10.58 12.42
CA GLY A 188 -10.48 -9.94 13.04
C GLY A 188 -9.27 -9.79 12.12
N SER A 189 -9.48 -9.51 10.82
CA SER A 189 -8.38 -9.29 9.87
C SER A 189 -7.51 -8.08 10.23
N ASN A 190 -8.02 -7.12 11.01
CA ASN A 190 -7.25 -5.95 11.44
C ASN A 190 -6.58 -5.21 10.27
N GLU A 191 -7.34 -5.10 9.17
CA GLU A 191 -6.93 -4.39 7.96
C GLU A 191 -6.98 -2.89 8.16
N THR A 192 -5.95 -2.20 7.67
CA THR A 192 -5.78 -0.75 7.73
C THR A 192 -5.34 -0.22 6.37
N ILE A 193 -5.57 1.06 6.08
CA ILE A 193 -5.03 1.71 4.89
C ILE A 193 -3.78 2.49 5.30
N HIS A 194 -2.69 2.35 4.58
CA HIS A 194 -1.52 3.17 4.86
C HIS A 194 -1.75 4.62 4.39
N PRO A 195 -1.32 5.66 5.15
CA PRO A 195 -1.53 7.07 4.80
C PRO A 195 -1.05 7.48 3.40
N SER A 196 -0.09 6.75 2.82
CA SER A 196 0.37 6.98 1.45
C SER A 196 -0.77 6.91 0.42
N ALA A 197 -1.79 6.09 0.62
CA ALA A 197 -2.95 6.03 -0.29
C ALA A 197 -3.72 7.35 -0.30
N ARG A 198 -4.05 7.90 0.87
CA ARG A 198 -4.72 9.20 1.00
C ARG A 198 -3.87 10.32 0.47
N VAL A 199 -2.60 10.39 0.86
CA VAL A 199 -1.69 11.45 0.41
C VAL A 199 -1.53 11.41 -1.11
N ARG A 200 -1.43 10.21 -1.71
CA ARG A 200 -1.41 10.07 -3.18
C ARG A 200 -2.67 10.61 -3.83
N VAL A 201 -3.85 10.29 -3.31
CA VAL A 201 -5.13 10.86 -3.81
C VAL A 201 -5.14 12.39 -3.67
N ALA A 202 -4.81 12.90 -2.48
CA ALA A 202 -4.88 14.32 -2.15
C ALA A 202 -3.89 15.18 -2.96
N CYS A 203 -2.71 14.64 -3.24
CA CYS A 203 -1.68 15.30 -4.05
C CYS A 203 -1.90 15.15 -5.56
N GLY A 204 -2.98 14.49 -6.00
CA GLY A 204 -3.23 14.26 -7.43
C GLY A 204 -2.18 13.34 -8.06
N GLY A 205 -1.68 12.37 -7.28
CA GLY A 205 -0.79 11.33 -7.75
C GLY A 205 -1.39 10.57 -8.94
N LYS A 206 -0.53 9.95 -9.75
CA LYS A 206 -0.99 9.30 -10.98
C LYS A 206 -1.45 7.87 -10.74
N GLY A 207 -2.40 7.42 -11.57
CA GLY A 207 -2.85 6.03 -11.63
C GLY A 207 -1.82 5.08 -12.25
N LEU A 208 -2.26 3.88 -12.61
CA LEU A 208 -1.44 2.89 -13.31
C LEU A 208 -0.90 3.45 -14.64
N ASP A 209 0.36 3.18 -14.93
CA ASP A 209 1.10 3.68 -16.10
C ASP A 209 1.02 5.21 -16.28
N ASP A 210 0.92 5.94 -15.17
CA ASP A 210 0.73 7.39 -15.13
C ASP A 210 -0.57 7.90 -15.78
N LYS A 211 -1.55 7.03 -16.00
CA LYS A 211 -2.84 7.37 -16.59
C LYS A 211 -3.81 7.88 -15.53
N GLY A 212 -4.33 9.08 -15.76
CA GLY A 212 -5.38 9.67 -14.92
C GLY A 212 -4.93 10.05 -13.50
N ALA A 213 -5.88 10.58 -12.73
CA ALA A 213 -5.70 10.81 -11.30
C ALA A 213 -5.86 9.50 -10.54
N TYR A 214 -5.05 9.31 -9.50
CA TYR A 214 -5.10 8.13 -8.67
C TYR A 214 -6.35 8.12 -7.80
N PHE A 215 -7.10 7.01 -7.88
CA PHE A 215 -8.00 6.58 -6.84
C PHE A 215 -8.04 5.05 -6.86
N PRO A 216 -7.82 4.35 -5.74
CA PRO A 216 -7.75 2.89 -5.74
C PRO A 216 -9.11 2.31 -6.09
N ARG A 217 -9.16 1.51 -7.16
CA ARG A 217 -10.41 0.89 -7.66
C ARG A 217 -11.13 0.08 -6.58
N GLY A 218 -10.36 -0.57 -5.71
CA GLY A 218 -10.89 -1.37 -4.62
C GLY A 218 -11.63 -0.59 -3.53
N LEU A 219 -11.48 0.74 -3.50
CA LEU A 219 -12.16 1.64 -2.57
C LEU A 219 -13.12 2.57 -3.31
N GLU A 220 -13.50 2.30 -4.56
CA GLU A 220 -14.56 3.03 -5.25
C GLU A 220 -15.85 3.05 -4.40
N GLY A 221 -16.43 4.25 -4.27
CA GLY A 221 -17.58 4.50 -3.39
C GLY A 221 -17.25 4.75 -1.92
N PHE A 222 -15.99 4.58 -1.49
CA PHE A 222 -15.55 5.00 -0.15
C PHE A 222 -15.29 6.50 -0.11
N LYS A 223 -15.45 7.06 1.09
CA LYS A 223 -15.10 8.45 1.42
C LYS A 223 -13.97 8.45 2.42
N ILE A 224 -12.98 9.32 2.19
CA ILE A 224 -11.93 9.60 3.16
C ILE A 224 -12.51 10.60 4.17
N VAL A 225 -12.55 10.22 5.44
CA VAL A 225 -13.07 11.04 6.54
C VAL A 225 -11.94 11.24 7.55
N GLY A 226 -11.57 12.49 7.81
CA GLY A 226 -10.54 12.84 8.79
C GLY A 226 -11.07 13.76 9.89
N PRO A 227 -10.22 14.08 10.89
CA PRO A 227 -10.53 15.08 11.90
C PRO A 227 -10.85 16.45 11.29
N GLN A 228 -11.64 17.25 11.98
CA GLN A 228 -12.01 18.59 11.51
C GLN A 228 -10.75 19.46 11.36
N GLY A 229 -10.56 20.04 10.17
CA GLY A 229 -9.41 20.90 9.87
C GLY A 229 -8.11 20.16 9.54
N ALA A 230 -8.11 18.83 9.49
CA ALA A 230 -6.94 18.05 9.09
C ALA A 230 -6.66 18.21 7.59
N ASP A 231 -5.39 18.40 7.22
CA ASP A 231 -4.96 18.45 5.83
C ASP A 231 -4.83 17.03 5.25
N MET A 232 -5.59 16.75 4.18
CA MET A 232 -5.52 15.48 3.46
C MET A 232 -4.17 15.20 2.82
N LYS A 233 -3.32 16.20 2.63
CA LYS A 233 -1.97 16.03 2.07
C LYS A 233 -0.89 15.83 3.11
N ASP A 234 -1.20 16.10 4.38
CA ASP A 234 -0.25 15.90 5.45
C ASP A 234 -0.12 14.40 5.76
N PRO A 235 1.05 13.77 5.50
CA PRO A 235 1.28 12.38 5.85
C PRO A 235 1.30 12.12 7.37
N LEU A 236 1.50 13.17 8.20
CA LEU A 236 1.56 13.05 9.65
C LEU A 236 0.19 13.19 10.33
N ALA A 237 -0.84 13.62 9.58
CA ALA A 237 -2.17 13.79 10.13
C ALA A 237 -2.80 12.41 10.44
N VAL A 238 -3.20 12.23 11.69
CA VAL A 238 -3.76 10.98 12.23
C VAL A 238 -5.30 11.01 12.31
N GLY A 239 -5.91 9.84 12.43
CA GLY A 239 -7.37 9.70 12.63
C GLY A 239 -8.20 9.76 11.34
N PHE A 240 -7.56 9.64 10.18
CA PHE A 240 -8.24 9.42 8.93
C PHE A 240 -8.77 7.98 8.82
N LYS A 241 -9.91 7.84 8.14
CA LYS A 241 -10.56 6.55 7.86
C LYS A 241 -11.22 6.57 6.50
N TRP A 242 -11.31 5.39 5.90
CA TRP A 242 -12.01 5.14 4.66
C TRP A 242 -13.35 4.50 4.98
N VAL A 243 -14.43 5.22 4.71
CA VAL A 243 -15.80 4.81 5.05
C VAL A 243 -16.57 4.51 3.77
N GLY A 244 -17.05 3.29 3.64
CA GLY A 244 -17.84 2.83 2.50
C GLY A 244 -18.87 1.80 2.91
N LYS A 245 -19.39 1.07 1.93
CA LYS A 245 -20.35 -0.02 2.13
C LYS A 245 -19.87 -1.30 1.44
N ASP A 246 -20.25 -2.44 1.99
CA ASP A 246 -20.12 -3.73 1.30
C ASP A 246 -21.26 -3.98 0.31
N SER A 247 -21.22 -5.12 -0.38
CA SER A 247 -22.24 -5.55 -1.34
C SER A 247 -23.63 -5.74 -0.72
N HIS A 248 -23.72 -5.88 0.60
CA HIS A 248 -24.96 -6.03 1.36
C HIS A 248 -25.41 -4.71 1.99
N GLY A 249 -24.72 -3.60 1.72
CA GLY A 249 -25.03 -2.25 2.23
C GLY A 249 -24.57 -1.99 3.67
N LYS A 250 -23.84 -2.93 4.28
CA LYS A 250 -23.27 -2.77 5.63
C LYS A 250 -22.10 -1.81 5.58
N ASP A 251 -21.97 -0.96 6.59
CA ASP A 251 -20.87 -0.02 6.69
C ASP A 251 -19.54 -0.75 6.87
N VAL A 252 -18.55 -0.32 6.09
CA VAL A 252 -17.16 -0.77 6.16
C VAL A 252 -16.31 0.45 6.48
N VAL A 253 -15.54 0.35 7.56
CA VAL A 253 -14.63 1.40 8.01
C VAL A 253 -13.24 0.80 8.09
N LEU A 254 -12.30 1.40 7.36
CA LEU A 254 -10.89 1.04 7.41
C LEU A 254 -10.13 2.23 7.97
N GLU A 255 -9.45 2.04 9.10
CA GLU A 255 -8.64 3.07 9.72
C GLU A 255 -7.30 3.21 8.99
N GLU A 256 -6.71 4.42 9.05
CA GLU A 256 -5.34 4.60 8.59
C GLU A 256 -4.32 4.19 9.63
N THR A 257 -3.20 3.60 9.19
CA THR A 257 -2.04 3.42 10.08
C THR A 257 -1.43 4.77 10.46
N ARG A 258 -0.60 4.77 11.50
CA ARG A 258 0.30 5.89 11.82
C ARG A 258 1.68 5.61 11.22
N LEU A 259 2.39 6.66 10.84
CA LEU A 259 3.79 6.54 10.47
C LEU A 259 4.65 6.37 11.73
N GLU A 260 5.52 5.38 11.71
CA GLU A 260 6.46 5.08 12.79
C GLU A 260 7.89 5.49 12.42
N ALA A 261 8.87 5.22 13.31
CA ALA A 261 10.20 5.83 13.23
C ALA A 261 10.90 5.66 11.87
N MET A 262 10.82 4.47 11.27
CA MET A 262 11.44 4.20 9.95
C MET A 262 10.73 4.91 8.81
N GLU A 263 9.40 4.95 8.84
CA GLU A 263 8.60 5.65 7.83
C GLU A 263 8.81 7.17 7.91
N LEU A 264 8.91 7.72 9.12
CA LEU A 264 9.23 9.12 9.35
C LEU A 264 10.63 9.49 8.85
N ALA A 265 11.62 8.61 9.05
CA ALA A 265 12.97 8.80 8.52
C ALA A 265 12.98 8.81 6.98
N LEU A 266 12.26 7.87 6.35
CA LEU A 266 12.12 7.83 4.90
C LEU A 266 11.40 9.08 4.35
N LEU A 267 10.31 9.51 5.01
CA LEU A 267 9.57 10.71 4.64
C LEU A 267 10.46 11.96 4.71
N ALA A 268 11.29 12.11 5.74
CA ALA A 268 12.22 13.22 5.87
C ALA A 268 13.29 13.20 4.77
N ALA A 269 13.85 12.03 4.48
CA ALA A 269 14.82 11.85 3.38
C ALA A 269 14.19 12.18 2.02
N SER A 270 12.94 11.78 1.81
CA SER A 270 12.16 12.08 0.60
C SER A 270 11.93 13.57 0.40
N ARG A 271 11.51 14.30 1.44
CA ARG A 271 11.33 15.76 1.38
C ARG A 271 12.62 16.46 0.98
N LYS A 272 13.73 16.11 1.62
CA LYS A 272 15.06 16.65 1.30
C LYS A 272 15.46 16.39 -0.15
N ALA A 273 15.23 15.16 -0.65
CA ALA A 273 15.53 14.81 -2.03
C ALA A 273 14.72 15.63 -3.05
N MET A 274 13.45 15.92 -2.75
CA MET A 274 12.60 16.77 -3.59
C MET A 274 13.09 18.22 -3.61
N GLU A 275 13.39 18.80 -2.44
CA GLU A 275 13.93 20.16 -2.31
C GLU A 275 15.25 20.33 -3.09
N GLU A 276 16.17 19.36 -2.99
CA GLU A 276 17.42 19.37 -3.74
C GLU A 276 17.20 19.26 -5.25
N GLY A 277 16.20 18.48 -5.67
CA GLY A 277 15.80 18.33 -7.07
C GLY A 277 15.24 19.63 -7.66
N GLU A 278 14.42 20.35 -6.90
CA GLU A 278 13.85 21.64 -7.29
C GLU A 278 14.91 22.74 -7.37
N ALA A 279 15.82 22.80 -6.39
CA ALA A 279 16.93 23.74 -6.38
C ALA A 279 17.82 23.58 -7.63
N LYS A 280 18.08 22.33 -8.06
CA LYS A 280 18.86 22.04 -9.28
C LYS A 280 18.16 22.46 -10.58
N LYS A 281 16.83 22.50 -10.60
CA LYS A 281 16.03 22.93 -11.77
C LYS A 281 15.99 24.45 -11.95
N GLY A 282 16.64 25.23 -11.08
CA GLY A 282 16.74 26.68 -11.23
C GLY A 282 15.42 27.43 -10.95
N VAL A 283 14.43 26.76 -10.36
CA VAL A 283 13.22 27.41 -9.85
C VAL A 283 13.65 28.18 -8.59
N ARG A 284 14.00 29.46 -8.75
CA ARG A 284 14.12 30.38 -7.62
C ARG A 284 12.75 30.48 -6.97
N ALA A 285 12.57 29.80 -5.84
CA ALA A 285 11.63 30.08 -4.76
C ALA A 285 10.48 31.07 -5.07
N GLN A 286 9.68 30.77 -6.09
CA GLN A 286 8.31 31.24 -6.21
C GLN A 286 7.49 30.10 -5.63
N GLU A 287 7.19 30.25 -4.34
CA GLU A 287 6.19 29.53 -3.55
C GLU A 287 5.85 28.14 -4.06
N VAL A 288 6.59 27.14 -3.57
CA VAL A 288 6.07 25.78 -3.46
C VAL A 288 4.95 25.85 -2.42
N GLU A 289 3.73 26.10 -2.88
CA GLU A 289 2.54 26.26 -2.04
C GLU A 289 2.01 24.91 -1.52
N TRP A 290 2.90 24.07 -0.96
CA TRP A 290 2.52 22.91 -0.16
C TRP A 290 3.55 22.70 0.96
N GLN A 291 3.61 23.67 1.89
CA GLN A 291 4.00 23.54 3.31
C GLN A 291 4.37 24.90 3.91
N LYS A 292 3.38 25.62 4.45
CA LYS A 292 3.59 26.55 5.59
C LYS A 292 2.37 26.47 6.50
N GLY A 293 2.33 25.44 7.32
CA GLY A 293 1.53 25.45 8.55
C GLY A 293 2.20 26.35 9.59
N GLU A 294 2.21 27.67 9.36
CA GLU A 294 2.38 28.64 10.44
C GLU A 294 1.04 29.33 10.66
N VAL A 295 0.53 29.17 11.88
CA VAL A 295 -0.79 29.62 12.32
C VAL A 295 -0.80 31.14 12.47
N GLY A 296 -1.37 31.83 11.48
CA GLY A 296 -1.65 33.26 11.52
C GLY A 296 -3.15 33.53 11.59
N GLY A 297 -3.67 33.71 12.81
CA GLY A 297 -4.84 34.53 13.14
C GLY A 297 -6.16 34.28 12.40
N VAL A 298 -7.01 33.41 12.95
CA VAL A 298 -8.46 33.48 12.69
C VAL A 298 -9.01 34.73 13.37
N VAL A 299 -9.52 35.67 12.57
CA VAL A 299 -10.37 36.77 13.04
C VAL A 299 -11.69 36.15 13.51
N ASN A 300 -11.89 36.11 14.82
CA ASN A 300 -13.19 35.88 15.43
C ASN A 300 -14.12 37.05 15.13
N GLY A 301 -15.32 36.76 14.64
CA GLY A 301 -16.38 37.74 14.46
C GLY A 301 -17.77 37.11 14.45
N LYS A 302 -18.28 36.74 15.62
CA LYS A 302 -19.73 36.57 15.87
C LYS A 302 -20.42 37.94 15.97
N GLY A 303 -21.65 38.03 15.45
CA GLY A 303 -22.65 39.06 15.73
C GLY A 303 -22.76 40.11 14.62
N LYS A 304 -23.92 40.40 14.03
CA LYS A 304 -25.31 40.38 14.53
C LYS A 304 -26.29 39.79 13.52
#